data_AF-A0AAV1D5D1-F1
#
_entry.id   AF-A0AAV1D5D1-F1
#
_cell.length_a   1.000
_cell.length_b   1.000
_cell.length_c   1.000
_cell.angle_alpha   90.00
_cell.angle_beta   90.00
_cell.angle_gamma   90.00
#
_symmetry.space_group_name_H-M   'P 1'
#
loop_
_entity.id
_entity.type
_entity.pdbx_description
1 polymer ?
#
loop_
_entity_poly.entity_id
_entity_poly.type
_entity_poly.pdbx_seq_one_letter_code
_entity_poly.pdbx_strand_id
1 'polypeptide(L)'
;MFYDNFTYTHTHDGAKDNLNMKGSFSHDVKVKVPAAEAWKVYGTLRLSEVVRQRLPNVLSRLDVLEGDGGPGTKMHLVYPPGNPLGSLKEEFLVVDDQTMTKITQVYEGGYLNFGITLYRVTFRVVPDPEDDRGCTVKCTLDYEIREDSMANAGFVSIKALSYVMDAANDYLLSSSGVTN
;
A
#
# COMPACT_ATOMS: atom_id res chain seq x y z
N MET A 1 -28.01 -26.89 15.43
CA MET A 1 -27.57 -25.55 15.86
C MET A 1 -26.27 -25.73 16.60
N PHE A 2 -25.14 -25.51 15.92
CA PHE A 2 -23.81 -25.65 16.48
C PHE A 2 -23.29 -24.24 16.76
N TYR A 3 -23.03 -23.94 18.02
CA TYR A 3 -22.22 -22.81 18.44
C TYR A 3 -20.81 -23.35 18.62
N ASP A 4 -19.88 -22.99 17.73
CA ASP A 4 -18.45 -23.29 17.91
C ASP A 4 -17.72 -22.06 18.44
N ASN A 5 -17.49 -22.13 19.75
CA ASN A 5 -16.35 -21.69 20.56
C ASN A 5 -15.25 -20.85 19.89
N PHE A 6 -15.22 -19.55 20.20
CA PHE A 6 -13.99 -18.77 20.22
C PHE A 6 -13.32 -18.95 21.59
N THR A 7 -12.20 -19.67 21.66
CA THR A 7 -11.39 -19.75 22.88
C THR A 7 -10.52 -18.50 23.00
N TYR A 8 -10.87 -17.63 23.95
CA TYR A 8 -9.99 -16.58 24.47
C TYR A 8 -8.97 -17.21 25.43
N THR A 9 -7.71 -17.25 25.05
CA THR A 9 -6.60 -17.50 25.99
C THR A 9 -6.15 -16.17 26.58
N HIS A 10 -6.44 -15.96 27.86
CA HIS A 10 -5.92 -14.83 28.63
C HIS A 10 -4.63 -15.28 29.34
N THR A 11 -3.47 -14.94 28.80
CA THR A 11 -2.19 -15.06 29.52
C THR A 11 -1.91 -13.75 30.23
N HIS A 12 -1.92 -13.79 31.56
CA HIS A 12 -1.59 -12.67 32.44
C HIS A 12 -0.07 -12.66 32.64
N ASP A 13 0.64 -11.72 31.99
CA ASP A 13 2.00 -11.34 32.36
C ASP A 13 2.14 -9.82 32.32
N GLY A 14 2.88 -9.27 33.28
CA GLY A 14 2.87 -7.88 33.73
C GLY A 14 3.64 -6.89 32.87
N ALA A 15 3.37 -6.85 31.56
CA ALA A 15 3.60 -5.67 30.73
C ALA A 15 2.23 -5.10 30.35
N LYS A 16 2.09 -3.78 30.22
CA LYS A 16 0.91 -3.24 29.54
C LYS A 16 1.02 -3.64 28.08
N ASP A 17 0.58 -4.84 27.75
CA ASP A 17 0.36 -5.28 26.39
C ASP A 17 -0.58 -4.26 25.78
N ASN A 18 -0.05 -3.38 24.93
CA ASN A 18 -0.89 -2.53 24.09
C ASN A 18 -1.72 -3.50 23.25
N LEU A 19 -2.98 -3.72 23.65
CA LEU A 19 -3.87 -4.66 23.00
C LEU A 19 -4.21 -4.09 21.62
N ASN A 20 -3.43 -4.47 20.62
CA ASN A 20 -3.60 -4.07 19.24
C ASN A 20 -4.25 -5.23 18.47
N MET A 21 -5.31 -4.94 17.72
CA MET A 21 -5.84 -5.87 16.73
C MET A 21 -5.01 -5.77 15.45
N LYS A 22 -4.64 -6.92 14.88
CA LYS A 22 -3.86 -7.00 13.64
C LYS A 22 -4.73 -7.53 12.52
N GLY A 23 -4.47 -7.07 11.29
CA GLY A 23 -5.15 -7.57 10.11
C GLY A 23 -4.32 -7.37 8.85
N SER A 24 -4.76 -8.01 7.77
CA SER A 24 -4.14 -7.90 6.47
C SER A 24 -5.20 -7.95 5.36
N PHE A 25 -5.01 -7.16 4.32
CA PHE A 25 -5.78 -7.24 3.07
C PHE A 25 -4.83 -7.51 1.91
N SER A 26 -5.34 -8.13 0.84
CA SER A 26 -4.56 -8.37 -0.38
C SER A 26 -5.38 -8.13 -1.63
N HIS A 27 -4.72 -7.67 -2.69
CA HIS A 27 -5.30 -7.46 -4.00
C HIS A 27 -4.23 -7.69 -5.08
N ASP A 28 -4.58 -8.47 -6.10
CA ASP A 28 -3.68 -8.85 -7.19
C ASP A 28 -4.29 -8.40 -8.52
N VAL A 29 -3.46 -7.86 -9.42
CA VAL A 29 -3.86 -7.44 -10.76
C VAL A 29 -2.93 -8.06 -11.79
N LYS A 30 -3.50 -8.68 -12.82
CA LYS A 30 -2.77 -9.10 -14.01
C LYS A 30 -2.52 -7.91 -14.91
N VAL A 31 -1.28 -7.70 -15.30
CA VAL A 31 -0.83 -6.60 -16.15
C VAL A 31 -0.21 -7.20 -17.41
N LYS A 32 -0.63 -6.69 -18.58
CA LYS A 32 -0.14 -7.14 -19.89
C LYS A 32 1.12 -6.37 -20.33
N VAL A 33 2.10 -6.30 -19.44
CA VAL A 33 3.45 -5.83 -19.76
C VAL A 33 4.48 -6.75 -19.09
N PRO A 34 5.73 -6.82 -19.59
CA PRO A 34 6.79 -7.55 -18.91
C PRO A 34 7.00 -7.05 -17.47
N ALA A 35 7.35 -7.96 -16.56
CA ALA A 35 7.56 -7.64 -15.14
C ALA A 35 8.58 -6.51 -14.91
N ALA A 36 9.64 -6.45 -15.71
CA ALA A 36 10.64 -5.39 -15.63
C ALA A 36 10.05 -3.98 -15.93
N GLU A 37 9.10 -3.89 -16.86
CA GLU A 37 8.43 -2.61 -17.17
C GLU A 37 7.47 -2.20 -16.07
N ALA A 38 6.71 -3.16 -15.53
CA ALA A 38 5.88 -2.90 -14.35
C ALA A 38 6.75 -2.47 -13.15
N TRP A 39 7.91 -3.10 -12.95
CA TRP A 39 8.82 -2.79 -11.85
C TRP A 39 9.43 -1.38 -11.94
N LYS A 40 9.72 -0.86 -13.14
CA LYS A 40 10.14 0.55 -13.32
C LYS A 40 9.11 1.54 -12.77
N VAL A 41 7.83 1.16 -12.72
CA VAL A 41 6.76 1.96 -12.11
C VAL A 41 6.64 1.66 -10.61
N TYR A 42 6.39 0.39 -10.26
CA TYR A 42 6.09 0.01 -8.87
C TYR A 42 7.29 0.11 -7.93
N GLY A 43 8.51 -0.14 -8.42
CA GLY A 43 9.74 -0.10 -7.63
C GLY A 43 10.30 1.30 -7.39
N THR A 44 9.76 2.34 -8.03
CA THR A 44 10.34 3.70 -7.99
C THR A 44 9.33 4.74 -7.49
N LEU A 45 9.75 6.02 -7.47
CA LEU A 45 8.87 7.18 -7.24
C LEU A 45 7.81 7.35 -8.33
N ARG A 46 7.99 6.71 -9.50
CA ARG A 46 7.09 6.82 -10.65
C ARG A 46 5.66 6.44 -10.32
N LEU A 47 5.45 5.45 -9.44
CA LEU A 47 4.09 5.08 -8.99
C LEU A 47 3.35 6.29 -8.40
N SER A 48 3.98 7.03 -7.48
CA SER A 48 3.38 8.19 -6.83
C SER A 48 3.11 9.32 -7.82
N GLU A 49 3.99 9.51 -8.81
CA GLU A 49 3.75 10.47 -9.90
C GLU A 49 2.54 10.09 -10.75
N VAL A 50 2.42 8.82 -11.12
CA VAL A 50 1.29 8.28 -11.89
C VAL A 50 0.00 8.48 -11.12
N VAL A 51 -0.03 8.16 -9.82
CA VAL A 51 -1.21 8.36 -8.97
C VAL A 51 -1.61 9.83 -8.93
N ARG A 52 -0.65 10.76 -8.74
CA ARG A 52 -0.96 12.20 -8.74
C ARG A 52 -1.52 12.68 -10.08
N GLN A 53 -1.00 12.16 -11.19
CA GLN A 53 -1.44 12.55 -12.54
C GLN A 53 -2.80 11.97 -12.92
N ARG A 54 -3.03 10.69 -12.60
CA ARG A 54 -4.23 9.95 -13.01
C ARG A 54 -5.39 10.07 -12.02
N LEU A 55 -5.08 10.26 -10.73
CA LEU A 55 -6.04 10.35 -9.64
C LEU A 55 -5.86 11.65 -8.83
N PRO A 56 -6.01 12.84 -9.45
CA PRO A 56 -5.87 14.12 -8.73
C PRO A 56 -6.93 14.30 -7.63
N ASN A 57 -8.06 13.59 -7.74
CA ASN A 57 -9.11 13.55 -6.70
C ASN A 57 -8.75 12.63 -5.52
N VAL A 58 -7.65 11.88 -5.61
CA VAL A 58 -7.13 11.03 -4.54
C VAL A 58 -5.87 11.66 -3.95
N LEU A 59 -4.94 12.15 -4.76
CA LEU A 59 -3.69 12.74 -4.29
C LEU A 59 -3.52 14.15 -4.87
N SER A 60 -3.62 15.17 -4.01
CA SER A 60 -3.54 16.56 -4.42
C SER A 60 -2.08 17.05 -4.55
N ARG A 61 -1.22 16.60 -3.63
CA ARG A 61 0.20 16.98 -3.59
C ARG A 61 1.06 15.80 -3.16
N LEU A 62 2.25 15.76 -3.75
CA LEU A 62 3.31 14.78 -3.49
C LEU A 62 4.60 15.57 -3.33
N ASP A 63 5.27 15.41 -2.19
CA ASP A 63 6.63 15.90 -1.99
C ASP A 63 7.55 14.75 -1.61
N VAL A 64 8.73 14.69 -2.22
CA VAL A 64 9.83 13.84 -1.76
C VAL A 64 10.62 14.64 -0.73
N LEU A 65 10.66 14.16 0.50
CA LEU A 65 11.33 14.85 1.62
C LEU A 65 12.82 14.46 1.70
N GLU A 66 13.11 13.20 1.41
CA GLU A 66 14.44 12.59 1.49
C GLU A 66 14.51 11.39 0.54
N GLY A 67 15.68 11.13 -0.04
CA GLY A 67 15.94 9.95 -0.87
C GLY A 67 15.63 10.13 -2.37
N ASP A 68 15.94 9.08 -3.13
CA ASP A 68 15.92 9.03 -4.59
C ASP A 68 14.91 8.02 -5.18
N GLY A 69 14.15 7.35 -4.30
CA GLY A 69 13.25 6.26 -4.64
C GLY A 69 13.72 4.88 -4.18
N GLY A 70 14.94 4.75 -3.63
CA GLY A 70 15.41 3.55 -2.95
C GLY A 70 14.99 3.45 -1.47
N PRO A 71 15.51 2.46 -0.71
CA PRO A 71 15.25 2.34 0.73
C PRO A 71 15.66 3.60 1.50
N GLY A 72 14.86 3.98 2.50
CA GLY A 72 15.02 5.22 3.28
C GLY A 72 14.40 6.46 2.63
N THR A 73 13.89 6.36 1.39
CA THR A 73 13.15 7.46 0.76
C THR A 73 11.90 7.80 1.56
N LYS A 74 11.69 9.08 1.85
CA LYS A 74 10.53 9.60 2.60
C LYS A 74 9.70 10.54 1.75
N MET A 75 8.39 10.37 1.79
CA MET A 75 7.45 11.19 1.02
C MET A 75 6.38 11.80 1.92
N HIS A 76 5.87 12.96 1.53
CA HIS A 76 4.66 13.58 2.07
C HIS A 76 3.55 13.51 1.03
N LEU A 77 2.47 12.80 1.36
CA LEU A 77 1.28 12.65 0.52
C LEU A 77 0.15 13.48 1.11
N VAL A 78 -0.44 14.37 0.31
CA VAL A 78 -1.54 15.23 0.74
C VAL A 78 -2.81 14.88 -0.05
N TYR A 79 -3.86 14.53 0.68
CA TYR A 79 -5.18 14.27 0.09
C TYR A 79 -5.92 15.59 -0.19
N PRO A 80 -6.93 15.61 -1.07
CA PRO A 80 -7.75 16.80 -1.28
C PRO A 80 -8.47 17.28 0.00
N PRO A 81 -8.83 18.58 0.08
CA PRO A 81 -9.61 19.12 1.18
C PRO A 81 -10.88 18.31 1.45
N GLY A 82 -11.21 18.08 2.72
CA GLY A 82 -12.36 17.29 3.14
C GLY A 82 -12.10 15.78 3.25
N ASN A 83 -10.94 15.28 2.79
CA ASN A 83 -10.54 13.92 3.12
C ASN A 83 -10.15 13.82 4.61
N PRO A 84 -10.75 12.92 5.39
CA PRO A 84 -10.50 12.80 6.83
C PRO A 84 -9.06 12.45 7.19
N LEU A 85 -8.30 11.80 6.29
CA LEU A 85 -6.90 11.48 6.51
C LEU A 85 -5.99 12.71 6.39
N GLY A 86 -6.42 13.77 5.70
CA GLY A 86 -5.66 15.00 5.50
C GLY A 86 -4.35 14.79 4.73
N SER A 87 -3.29 14.40 5.41
CA SER A 87 -2.01 14.05 4.80
C SER A 87 -1.28 12.97 5.61
N LEU A 88 -0.41 12.22 4.96
CA LEU A 88 0.45 11.24 5.61
C LEU A 88 1.88 11.35 5.12
N LYS A 89 2.83 10.90 5.93
CA LYS A 89 4.20 10.65 5.50
C LYS A 89 4.51 9.17 5.54
N GLU A 90 5.14 8.70 4.48
CA GLU A 90 5.57 7.31 4.37
C GLU A 90 7.05 7.20 4.04
N GLU A 91 7.63 6.07 4.39
CA GLU A 91 9.02 5.70 4.13
C GLU A 91 9.08 4.41 3.32
N PHE A 92 10.02 4.32 2.39
CA PHE A 92 10.33 3.09 1.67
C PHE A 92 11.28 2.26 2.53
N LEU A 93 10.77 1.20 3.14
CA LEU A 93 11.56 0.31 4.00
C LEU A 93 12.41 -0.65 3.16
N VAL A 94 11.84 -1.15 2.05
CA VAL A 94 12.50 -2.09 1.15
C VAL A 94 12.19 -1.69 -0.27
N VAL A 95 13.21 -1.72 -1.12
CA VAL A 95 13.11 -1.71 -2.58
C VAL A 95 14.15 -2.72 -3.06
N ASP A 96 13.69 -3.88 -3.50
CA ASP A 96 14.54 -4.99 -3.89
C ASP A 96 14.28 -5.36 -5.35
N ASP A 97 15.25 -5.05 -6.20
CA ASP A 97 15.19 -5.32 -7.65
C ASP A 97 15.29 -6.80 -7.98
N GLN A 98 15.89 -7.63 -7.13
CA GLN A 98 16.02 -9.07 -7.37
C GLN A 98 14.68 -9.77 -7.18
N THR A 99 13.94 -9.40 -6.13
CA THR A 99 12.63 -9.98 -5.84
C THR A 99 11.47 -9.15 -6.39
N MET A 100 11.76 -7.99 -6.97
CA MET A 100 10.79 -6.97 -7.42
C MET A 100 9.76 -6.64 -6.33
N THR A 101 10.26 -6.41 -5.11
CA THR A 101 9.45 -6.14 -3.91
C THR A 101 9.72 -4.76 -3.37
N LYS A 102 8.65 -3.97 -3.16
CA LYS A 102 8.69 -2.68 -2.46
C LYS A 102 7.81 -2.72 -1.22
N ILE A 103 8.36 -2.31 -0.07
CA ILE A 103 7.62 -2.17 1.18
C ILE A 103 7.63 -0.71 1.60
N THR A 104 6.47 -0.11 1.79
CA THR A 104 6.31 1.24 2.33
C THR A 104 5.55 1.20 3.64
N GLN A 105 5.83 2.16 4.52
CA GLN A 105 5.13 2.27 5.80
C GLN A 105 4.87 3.73 6.15
N VAL A 106 3.66 3.99 6.64
CA VAL A 106 3.29 5.30 7.19
C VAL A 106 3.98 5.47 8.54
N TYR A 107 4.70 6.58 8.71
CA TYR A 107 5.37 6.93 9.96
C TYR A 107 4.82 8.21 10.61
N GLU A 108 4.02 9.01 9.88
CA GLU A 108 3.41 10.23 10.43
C GLU A 108 2.05 10.53 9.76
N GLY A 109 1.08 11.02 10.54
CA GLY A 109 -0.20 11.51 10.03
C GLY A 109 -1.14 10.43 9.49
N GLY A 110 -2.14 10.86 8.71
CA GLY A 110 -3.14 10.00 8.07
C GLY A 110 -3.74 8.99 9.04
N TYR A 111 -3.56 7.71 8.70
CA TYR A 111 -4.03 6.56 9.47
C TYR A 111 -3.60 6.60 10.95
N LEU A 112 -2.38 7.08 11.24
CA LEU A 112 -1.85 7.08 12.61
C LEU A 112 -2.64 8.01 13.54
N ASN A 113 -3.26 9.05 13.00
CA ASN A 113 -4.12 9.97 13.75
C ASN A 113 -5.44 9.31 14.22
N PHE A 114 -5.80 8.14 13.66
CA PHE A 114 -7.03 7.41 13.95
C PHE A 114 -6.79 6.15 14.78
N GLY A 115 -5.61 6.00 15.38
CA GLY A 115 -5.27 4.90 16.28
C GLY A 115 -4.75 3.64 15.61
N ILE A 116 -4.47 3.72 14.32
CA ILE A 116 -3.70 2.72 13.60
C ILE A 116 -2.23 2.88 14.01
N THR A 117 -1.58 1.80 14.41
CA THR A 117 -0.19 1.79 14.89
C THR A 117 0.78 1.21 13.87
N LEU A 118 0.26 0.47 12.88
CA LEU A 118 0.98 0.00 11.71
C LEU A 118 0.08 0.19 10.49
N TYR A 119 0.61 0.80 9.44
CA TYR A 119 0.02 0.79 8.11
C TYR A 119 1.16 0.57 7.12
N ARG A 120 1.28 -0.67 6.63
CA ARG A 120 2.38 -1.11 5.78
C ARG A 120 1.86 -1.70 4.49
N VAL A 121 2.35 -1.20 3.37
CA VAL A 121 1.98 -1.65 2.04
C VAL A 121 3.16 -2.40 1.42
N THR A 122 2.89 -3.58 0.89
CA THR A 122 3.87 -4.37 0.13
C THR A 122 3.37 -4.51 -1.30
N PHE A 123 4.15 -4.02 -2.26
CA PHE A 123 3.98 -4.30 -3.67
C PHE A 123 4.99 -5.35 -4.11
N ARG A 124 4.55 -6.33 -4.89
CA ARG A 124 5.43 -7.32 -5.50
C ARG A 124 5.04 -7.56 -6.95
N VAL A 125 6.00 -7.44 -7.86
CA VAL A 125 5.79 -7.79 -9.27
C VAL A 125 6.29 -9.21 -9.50
N VAL A 126 5.43 -10.06 -10.06
CA VAL A 126 5.73 -11.47 -10.33
C VAL A 126 5.63 -11.70 -11.84
N PRO A 127 6.72 -12.08 -12.53
CA PRO A 127 6.65 -12.46 -13.94
C PRO A 127 5.64 -13.58 -14.18
N ASP A 128 4.93 -13.52 -15.30
CA ASP A 128 4.11 -14.65 -15.74
C ASP A 128 5.06 -15.76 -16.24
N PRO A 129 4.96 -17.00 -15.74
CA PRO A 129 5.84 -18.09 -16.15
C PRO A 129 5.59 -18.57 -17.59
N GLU A 130 4.44 -18.24 -18.18
CA GLU A 130 4.01 -18.71 -19.50
C GLU A 130 3.97 -17.59 -20.56
N ASP A 131 3.96 -16.31 -20.16
CA ASP A 131 3.92 -15.15 -21.06
C ASP A 131 4.95 -14.09 -20.65
N ASP A 132 6.03 -13.93 -21.42
CA ASP A 132 7.07 -12.93 -21.14
C ASP A 132 6.59 -11.48 -21.29
N ARG A 133 5.39 -11.28 -21.85
CA ARG A 133 4.70 -9.98 -21.93
C ARG A 133 3.68 -9.76 -20.83
N GLY A 134 3.59 -10.67 -19.87
CA GLY A 134 2.68 -10.60 -18.74
C GLY A 134 3.40 -10.57 -17.39
N CYS A 135 2.74 -9.96 -16.41
CA CYS A 135 3.08 -10.11 -15.01
C CYS A 135 1.85 -9.99 -14.11
N THR A 136 1.97 -10.45 -12.87
CA THR A 136 1.01 -10.17 -11.81
C THR A 136 1.63 -9.21 -10.81
N VAL A 137 0.95 -8.09 -10.55
CA VAL A 137 1.30 -7.20 -9.45
C VAL A 137 0.44 -7.59 -8.26
N LYS A 138 1.10 -7.91 -7.14
CA LYS A 138 0.47 -8.20 -5.86
C LYS A 138 0.61 -7.00 -4.94
N CYS A 139 -0.46 -6.71 -4.21
CA CYS A 139 -0.47 -5.68 -3.17
C CYS A 139 -1.02 -6.26 -1.89
N THR A 140 -0.27 -6.12 -0.79
CA THR A 140 -0.70 -6.49 0.56
C THR A 140 -0.68 -5.26 1.44
N LEU A 141 -1.72 -5.09 2.27
CA LEU A 141 -1.82 -4.05 3.29
C LEU A 141 -1.88 -4.72 4.65
N ASP A 142 -0.81 -4.62 5.41
CA ASP A 142 -0.76 -5.06 6.80
C ASP A 142 -1.02 -3.88 7.72
N TYR A 143 -1.84 -4.09 8.74
CA TYR A 143 -2.18 -3.04 9.69
C TYR A 143 -2.32 -3.55 11.11
N GLU A 144 -2.12 -2.63 12.05
CA GLU A 144 -2.43 -2.80 13.46
C GLU A 144 -3.22 -1.60 13.94
N ILE A 145 -4.23 -1.83 14.77
CA ILE A 145 -5.08 -0.78 15.35
C ILE A 145 -5.24 -1.03 16.84
N ARG A 146 -5.17 0.04 17.64
CA ARG A 146 -5.47 -0.08 19.07
C ARG A 146 -6.90 -0.52 19.29
N GLU A 147 -7.13 -1.40 20.26
CA GLU A 147 -8.47 -1.88 20.60
C GLU A 147 -9.44 -0.73 20.93
N ASP A 148 -8.96 0.28 21.65
CA ASP A 148 -9.73 1.49 22.00
C ASP A 148 -10.12 2.37 20.80
N SER A 149 -9.54 2.09 19.63
CA SER A 149 -9.70 2.84 18.40
C SER A 149 -10.43 2.03 17.32
N MET A 150 -11.02 0.87 17.67
CA MET A 150 -11.69 -0.03 16.72
C MET A 150 -12.85 0.59 15.93
N ALA A 151 -13.48 1.65 16.46
CA ALA A 151 -14.48 2.42 15.72
C ALA A 151 -13.92 3.03 14.40
N ASN A 152 -12.61 3.22 14.33
CA ASN A 152 -11.89 3.75 13.17
C ASN A 152 -11.39 2.66 12.21
N ALA A 153 -11.64 1.37 12.49
CA ALA A 153 -11.18 0.27 11.64
C ALA A 153 -11.67 0.41 10.18
N GLY A 154 -12.81 1.08 9.96
CA GLY A 154 -13.35 1.36 8.63
C GLY A 154 -12.48 2.29 7.75
N PHE A 155 -11.50 3.01 8.32
CA PHE A 155 -10.53 3.77 7.52
C PHE A 155 -9.52 2.87 6.79
N VAL A 156 -9.26 1.67 7.31
CA VAL A 156 -8.32 0.73 6.71
C VAL A 156 -9.07 -0.13 5.68
N SER A 157 -8.74 0.06 4.40
CA SER A 157 -9.25 -0.80 3.33
C SER A 157 -8.25 -0.88 2.19
N ILE A 158 -8.30 -1.99 1.44
CA ILE A 158 -7.49 -2.17 0.23
C ILE A 158 -7.98 -1.34 -0.96
N LYS A 159 -9.18 -0.76 -0.89
CA LYS A 159 -9.85 -0.10 -2.01
C LYS A 159 -9.06 1.07 -2.59
N ALA A 160 -8.42 1.88 -1.74
CA ALA A 160 -7.56 2.96 -2.19
C ALA A 160 -6.35 2.43 -2.98
N LEU A 161 -5.78 1.30 -2.55
CA LEU A 161 -4.66 0.64 -3.22
C LEU A 161 -5.10 -0.03 -4.53
N SER A 162 -6.31 -0.57 -4.61
CA SER A 162 -6.89 -1.03 -5.89
C SER A 162 -6.97 0.11 -6.91
N TYR A 163 -7.45 1.31 -6.52
CA TYR A 163 -7.47 2.46 -7.43
C TYR A 163 -6.06 2.88 -7.89
N VAL A 164 -5.07 2.81 -6.99
CA VAL A 164 -3.67 3.05 -7.35
C VAL A 164 -3.19 2.04 -8.38
N MET A 165 -3.49 0.75 -8.18
CA MET A 165 -3.10 -0.31 -9.11
C MET A 165 -3.80 -0.19 -10.47
N ASP A 166 -5.07 0.19 -10.49
CA ASP A 166 -5.82 0.46 -11.73
C ASP A 166 -5.18 1.62 -12.51
N ALA A 167 -4.88 2.74 -11.84
CA ALA A 167 -4.23 3.88 -12.47
C ALA A 167 -2.83 3.55 -13.00
N ALA A 168 -2.07 2.73 -12.29
CA ALA A 168 -0.77 2.24 -12.73
C ALA A 168 -0.90 1.30 -13.92
N ASN A 169 -1.88 0.40 -13.93
CA ASN A 169 -2.16 -0.49 -15.05
C ASN A 169 -2.55 0.28 -16.32
N ASP A 170 -3.45 1.27 -16.20
CA ASP A 170 -3.84 2.15 -17.30
C ASP A 170 -2.63 2.93 -17.85
N TYR A 171 -1.77 3.44 -16.97
CA TYR A 171 -0.53 4.09 -17.37
C TYR A 171 0.38 3.13 -18.14
N LEU A 172 0.64 1.94 -17.61
CA LEU A 172 1.50 0.93 -18.23
C LEU A 172 1.00 0.54 -19.62
N LEU A 173 -0.30 0.29 -19.78
CA LEU A 173 -0.93 -0.04 -21.07
C LEU A 173 -0.87 1.11 -22.07
N SER A 174 -1.05 2.36 -21.61
CA SER A 174 -0.95 3.53 -22.49
C SER A 174 0.49 3.84 -22.93
N SER A 175 1.48 3.48 -22.10
CA SER A 175 2.90 3.74 -22.35
C SER A 175 3.59 2.68 -23.21
N SER A 176 3.05 1.46 -23.25
CA SER A 176 3.62 0.33 -23.98
C SER A 176 3.27 0.30 -25.47
N GLY A 177 2.54 1.29 -25.99
CA GLY A 177 2.13 1.34 -27.39
C GLY A 177 1.11 0.26 -27.78
N VAL A 178 0.50 -0.42 -26.80
CA VAL A 178 -0.61 -1.35 -27.02
C VAL A 178 -1.87 -0.52 -27.26
N THR A 179 -2.00 0.05 -28.46
CA THR A 179 -3.29 0.51 -28.97
C THR A 179 -4.15 -0.72 -29.23
N ASN A 180 -5.33 -0.76 -28.60
CA ASN A 180 -6.43 -1.65 -29.00
C ASN A 180 -6.73 -1.54 -30.49
#